data_AF-A0A821PJS5-F1
#
_entry.id   AF-A0A821PJS5-F1
#
_cell.length_a   1.000
_cell.length_b   1.000
_cell.length_c   1.000
_cell.angle_alpha   90.00
_cell.angle_beta   90.00
_cell.angle_gamma   90.00
#
_symmetry.space_group_name_H-M   'P 1'
#
loop_
_entity.id
_entity.type
_entity.pdbx_description
1 polymer ?
#
loop_
_entity_poly.entity_id
_entity_poly.type
_entity_poly.pdbx_seq_one_letter_code
_entity_poly.pdbx_strand_id
1 'polypeptide(L)' 'MAKHVPACFLTLPVEIAYRILDNLDELTLLCSTRNVCQRLNMITETYHRYQ' A
#
# COMPACT_ATOMS: atom_id res chain seq x y z
N MET A 1 12.80 13.17 -10.42
CA MET A 1 11.37 13.27 -10.82
C MET A 1 10.52 12.74 -9.67
N ALA A 2 9.96 13.62 -8.84
CA ALA A 2 9.07 13.20 -7.76
C ALA A 2 7.74 12.77 -8.38
N LYS A 3 7.41 11.47 -8.31
CA LYS A 3 6.13 10.95 -8.77
C LYS A 3 5.06 11.55 -7.86
N HIS A 4 4.18 12.38 -8.44
CA HIS A 4 3.08 13.01 -7.74
C HIS A 4 2.10 11.90 -7.30
N VAL A 5 2.19 11.47 -6.05
CA VAL A 5 1.20 10.56 -5.46
C VAL A 5 -0.05 11.41 -5.24
N PRO A 6 -1.17 11.12 -5.92
CA PRO A 6 -2.39 11.90 -5.74
C PRO A 6 -2.80 11.85 -4.26
N ALA A 7 -3.06 13.03 -3.68
CA ALA A 7 -3.37 13.21 -2.25
C ALA A 7 -4.48 12.27 -1.74
N CYS A 8 -5.36 11.82 -2.64
CA CYS A 8 -6.43 10.87 -2.37
C CYS A 8 -5.92 9.59 -1.71
N PHE A 9 -4.79 9.03 -2.17
CA PHE A 9 -4.28 7.79 -1.58
C PHE A 9 -3.75 7.99 -0.15
N LEU A 10 -3.27 9.20 0.15
CA LEU A 10 -2.78 9.58 1.48
C LEU A 10 -3.90 9.91 2.46
N THR A 11 -5.15 10.06 2.01
CA THR A 11 -6.32 10.32 2.87
C THR A 11 -7.33 9.17 2.91
N LEU A 12 -7.15 8.10 2.11
CA LEU A 12 -8.02 6.92 2.15
C LEU A 12 -8.03 6.29 3.56
N PRO A 13 -9.14 5.70 4.03
CA PRO A 13 -9.13 4.83 5.21
C PRO A 13 -8.23 3.60 5.01
N VAL A 14 -7.64 3.09 6.09
CA VAL A 14 -6.70 1.95 6.01
C VAL A 14 -7.37 0.68 5.51
N GLU A 15 -8.65 0.50 5.84
CA GLU A 15 -9.47 -0.64 5.42
C GLU A 15 -9.68 -0.66 3.91
N ILE A 16 -9.81 0.52 3.29
CA ILE A 16 -9.91 0.64 1.83
C ILE A 16 -8.56 0.34 1.19
N ALA A 17 -7.46 0.76 1.80
CA ALA A 17 -6.13 0.39 1.34
C ALA A 17 -5.93 -1.13 1.37
N TYR A 18 -6.32 -1.82 2.46
CA TYR A 18 -6.26 -3.28 2.54
C TYR A 18 -7.06 -3.97 1.43
N ARG A 19 -8.29 -3.51 1.15
CA ARG A 19 -9.09 -4.04 0.03
C ARG A 19 -8.41 -3.85 -1.33
N ILE A 20 -7.67 -2.76 -1.54
CA ILE A 20 -6.89 -2.57 -2.75
C ILE A 20 -5.72 -3.57 -2.78
N LEU A 21 -5.01 -3.75 -1.67
CA LEU A 21 -3.89 -4.68 -1.55
C LEU A 21 -4.34 -6.16 -1.72
N ASP A 22 -5.58 -6.51 -1.33
CA ASP A 22 -6.16 -7.84 -1.54
C ASP A 22 -6.23 -8.23 -3.03
N ASN A 23 -6.32 -7.24 -3.92
CA ASN A 23 -6.37 -7.47 -5.37
C ASN A 23 -4.98 -7.59 -6.02
N LEU A 24 -3.91 -7.45 -5.23
CA LEU A 24 -2.53 -7.59 -5.70
C LEU A 24 -1.97 -8.96 -5.31
N ASP A 25 -1.06 -9.49 -6.14
CA ASP A 25 -0.29 -10.67 -5.79
C ASP A 25 0.83 -10.35 -4.78
N GLU A 26 1.32 -11.38 -4.09
CA GLU A 26 2.30 -11.23 -3.01
C GLU A 26 3.64 -10.65 -3.49
N LEU A 27 4.09 -10.97 -4.70
CA LEU A 27 5.32 -10.41 -5.25
C LEU A 27 5.15 -8.92 -5.55
N THR A 28 4.01 -8.51 -6.09
CA THR A 28 3.66 -7.10 -6.28
C THR A 28 3.62 -6.36 -4.95
N LEU A 29 3.04 -6.96 -3.91
CA LEU A 29 3.04 -6.38 -2.57
C LEU A 29 4.47 -6.19 -2.04
N LEU A 30 5.32 -7.21 -2.11
CA LEU A 30 6.66 -7.17 -1.54
C LEU A 30 7.63 -6.27 -2.32
N CYS A 31 7.58 -6.32 -3.65
CA CYS A 31 8.56 -5.65 -4.51
C CYS A 31 8.13 -4.25 -4.96
N SER A 32 6.82 -4.00 -5.10
CA SER A 32 6.31 -2.78 -5.77
C SER A 32 5.68 -1.77 -4.82
N THR A 33 5.18 -2.17 -3.65
CA THR A 33 4.57 -1.23 -2.70
C THR A 33 5.60 -0.65 -1.73
N ARG A 34 6.64 -1.43 -1.41
CA ARG A 34 7.79 -0.98 -0.64
C ARG A 34 8.53 0.10 -1.42
N ASN A 35 8.77 1.24 -0.77
CA ASN A 35 9.42 2.44 -1.32
C ASN A 35 8.57 3.34 -2.23
N VAL A 36 7.25 3.13 -2.32
CA VAL A 36 6.36 4.07 -3.03
C VAL A 36 6.13 5.33 -2.18
N CYS A 37 5.68 5.14 -0.94
CA CYS A 37 5.56 6.21 0.04
C CYS A 37 5.61 5.64 1.46
N GLN A 38 5.92 6.49 2.44
CA GLN A 38 6.00 6.11 3.85
C GLN A 38 4.69 5.48 4.33
N ARG A 39 3.55 6.01 3.89
CA ARG A 39 2.23 5.49 4.27
C ARG A 39 2.01 4.06 3.77
N LEU A 40 2.35 3.77 2.51
CA LEU A 40 2.21 2.43 1.95
C LEU A 40 3.11 1.43 2.68
N ASN A 41 4.35 1.82 3.01
CA ASN A 41 5.25 0.99 3.79
C ASN A 41 4.61 0.59 5.14
N MET A 42 4.11 1.57 5.91
CA MET A 42 3.45 1.33 7.21
C MET A 42 2.22 0.41 7.07
N ILE A 43 1.41 0.62 6.04
CA ILE A 43 0.24 -0.22 5.77
C ILE A 43 0.69 -1.64 5.47
N THR A 44 1.70 -1.84 4.61
CA THR A 44 2.19 -3.19 4.30
C THR A 44 2.88 -3.89 5.45
N GLU A 45 3.50 -3.17 6.39
CA GLU A 45 4.09 -3.75 7.60
C GLU A 45 3.03 -4.30 8.56
N THR A 46 1.83 -3.71 8.56
CA THR A 46 0.70 -4.11 9.41
C THR A 46 -0.36 -4.93 8.67
N TYR A 47 -0.18 -5.12 7.36
CA TYR A 47 -1.07 -5.87 6.50
C TYR A 47 -0.77 -7.38 6.60
N HIS A 48 -1.43 -8.02 7.55
CA HIS A 48 -1.34 -9.46 7.79
C HIS A 48 -2.38 -10.22 6.97
N ARG A 49 -2.19 -10.31 5.64
CA ARG A 49 -3.15 -11.00 4.75
C ARG A 49 -3.34 -12.49 5.08
N TYR A 50 -2.34 -13.14 5.69
CA TYR A 50 -2.31 -14.59 5.92
C TYR A 50 -2.05 -14.98 7.39
N GLN A 51 -2.28 -14.09 8.36
CA GLN A 51 -2.49 -14.53 9.74
C GLN A 51 -3.95 -14.94 9.94
#